data_AF-A0A3P6MDU6-F1
#
_entry.id   AF-A0A3P6MDU6-F1
#
_cell.length_a   1.000
_cell.length_b   1.000
_cell.length_c   1.000
_cell.angle_alpha   90.00
_cell.angle_beta   90.00
_cell.angle_gamma   90.00
#
_symmetry.space_group_name_H-M   'P 1'
#
loop_
_entity.id
_entity.type
_entity.pdbx_description
1 polymer ?
#
loop_
_entity_poly.entity_id
_entity_poly.type
_entity_poly.pdbx_seq_one_letter_code
_entity_poly.pdbx_strand_id
1 'polypeptide(L)'
;MPYGWGTGGIQLTASVIGESDVLKVIDQGADDTTNAVSIRNFFKRVTGVNTTERTDDATLIQTRHRIPETPLTEDQIIIFQVPIPEPLRFIEPRETETRTMHALEEYGVMQVKLYEDIARFGHIATTYAYPVKVNGRYVMDPSPIPKFDNQKWT
;
A
#
# COMPACT_ATOMS: atom_id res chain seq x y z
N MET A 1 3.34 -18.23 1.74
CA MET A 1 2.38 -17.57 2.65
C MET A 1 0.98 -17.71 2.07
N PRO A 2 -0.08 -17.78 2.90
CA PRO A 2 -1.46 -17.84 2.40
C PRO A 2 -1.86 -16.55 1.66
N TYR A 3 -2.86 -16.63 0.77
CA TYR A 3 -3.48 -15.43 0.21
C TYR A 3 -4.04 -14.54 1.33
N GLY A 4 -3.92 -13.22 1.17
CA GLY A 4 -4.25 -12.22 2.20
C GLY A 4 -3.11 -11.88 3.16
N TRP A 5 -2.02 -12.65 3.17
CA TRP A 5 -0.83 -12.42 4.01
C TRP A 5 0.33 -11.81 3.22
N GLY A 6 0.03 -10.87 2.31
CA GLY A 6 1.06 -10.09 1.62
C GLY A 6 1.72 -10.76 0.41
N THR A 7 1.16 -11.84 -0.14
CA THR A 7 1.76 -12.56 -1.28
C THR A 7 2.02 -11.71 -2.52
N GLY A 8 1.21 -10.68 -2.78
CA GLY A 8 1.46 -9.71 -3.86
C GLY A 8 2.74 -8.92 -3.63
N GLY A 9 2.91 -8.36 -2.42
CA GLY A 9 4.14 -7.67 -2.04
C GLY A 9 5.37 -8.58 -2.06
N ILE A 10 5.23 -9.83 -1.59
CA ILE A 10 6.32 -10.82 -1.64
C ILE A 10 6.75 -11.09 -3.09
N GLN A 11 5.81 -11.24 -4.03
CA GLN A 11 6.12 -11.48 -5.44
C GLN A 11 6.84 -10.28 -6.08
N LEU A 12 6.38 -9.06 -5.79
CA LEU A 12 7.05 -7.84 -6.24
C LEU A 12 8.46 -7.75 -5.68
N THR A 13 8.64 -7.88 -4.37
CA THR A 13 9.96 -7.86 -3.73
C THR A 13 10.88 -8.92 -4.32
N ALA A 14 10.41 -10.16 -4.50
CA ALA A 14 11.19 -11.24 -5.10
C ALA A 14 11.59 -10.98 -6.56
N SER A 15 10.83 -10.15 -7.27
CA SER A 15 11.08 -9.83 -8.68
C SER A 15 12.04 -8.65 -8.87
N VAL A 16 12.19 -7.79 -7.86
CA VAL A 16 13.04 -6.59 -7.93
C VAL A 16 14.30 -6.67 -7.06
N ILE A 17 14.35 -7.56 -6.07
CA ILE A 17 15.48 -7.66 -5.14
C ILE A 17 16.74 -8.24 -5.81
N GLY A 18 17.86 -7.55 -5.64
CA GLY A 18 19.20 -7.98 -6.00
C GLY A 18 20.04 -8.36 -4.77
N GLU A 19 21.23 -8.92 -5.04
CA GLU A 19 22.14 -9.41 -3.98
C GLU A 19 22.73 -8.28 -3.11
N SER A 20 22.87 -7.08 -3.68
CA SER A 20 23.42 -5.90 -2.99
C SER A 20 22.39 -5.08 -2.23
N ASP A 21 21.10 -5.43 -2.31
CA ASP A 21 20.05 -4.68 -1.63
C ASP A 21 20.14 -4.80 -0.11
N VAL A 22 19.53 -3.83 0.57
CA VAL A 22 19.29 -3.86 2.01
C VAL A 22 17.79 -3.80 2.23
N LEU A 23 17.21 -4.94 2.64
CA LEU A 23 15.76 -5.09 2.78
C LEU A 23 15.28 -4.69 4.18
N LYS A 24 14.34 -3.74 4.23
CA LYS A 24 13.50 -3.46 5.40
C LYS A 24 12.10 -4.04 5.17
N VAL A 25 11.53 -4.65 6.20
CA VAL A 25 10.15 -5.18 6.15
C VAL A 25 9.40 -4.74 7.39
N ILE A 26 8.27 -4.07 7.18
CA ILE A 26 7.42 -3.56 8.26
C ILE A 26 5.96 -3.95 8.06
N ASP A 27 5.24 -4.15 9.17
CA ASP A 27 3.78 -4.30 9.20
C ASP A 27 3.28 -3.50 10.41
N GLN A 28 2.22 -2.71 10.22
CA GLN A 28 1.78 -1.67 11.17
C GLN A 28 2.87 -0.63 11.53
N GLY A 29 3.90 -0.51 10.69
CA GLY A 29 5.04 0.40 10.92
C GLY A 29 6.14 -0.17 11.79
N ALA A 30 6.04 -1.44 12.20
CA ALA A 30 7.04 -2.10 13.04
C ALA A 30 7.67 -3.32 12.36
N ASP A 31 8.97 -3.49 12.58
CA ASP A 31 9.79 -4.55 12.01
C ASP A 31 9.64 -5.90 12.73
N ASP A 32 9.14 -5.89 13.97
CA ASP A 32 9.08 -7.04 14.89
C ASP A 32 7.71 -7.74 14.95
N THR A 33 6.74 -7.26 14.18
CA THR A 33 5.46 -7.93 14.03
C THR A 33 5.63 -9.32 13.41
N THR A 34 4.75 -10.25 13.77
CA THR A 34 4.83 -11.67 13.35
C THR A 34 4.95 -11.82 11.83
N ASN A 35 4.16 -11.05 11.08
CA ASN A 35 4.18 -11.09 9.62
C ASN A 35 5.46 -10.46 9.04
N ALA A 36 5.90 -9.32 9.55
CA ALA A 36 7.14 -8.66 9.09
C ALA A 36 8.38 -9.54 9.33
N VAL A 37 8.49 -10.13 10.53
CA VAL A 37 9.56 -11.09 10.86
C VAL A 37 9.52 -12.31 9.94
N SER A 38 8.34 -12.85 9.69
CA SER A 38 8.16 -14.01 8.81
C SER A 38 8.62 -13.72 7.38
N ILE A 39 8.21 -12.58 6.80
CA ILE A 39 8.59 -12.16 5.44
C ILE A 39 10.09 -11.86 5.37
N ARG A 40 10.64 -11.12 6.34
CA ARG A 40 12.08 -10.79 6.39
C ARG A 40 12.93 -12.05 6.47
N ASN A 41 12.58 -13.00 7.34
CA ASN A 41 13.30 -14.26 7.47
C ASN A 41 13.17 -15.15 6.24
N PHE A 42 12.01 -15.12 5.56
CA PHE A 42 11.84 -15.79 4.28
C PHE A 42 12.87 -15.26 3.27
N PHE A 43 12.95 -13.94 3.05
CA PHE A 43 13.91 -13.36 2.12
C PHE A 43 15.36 -13.61 2.52
N LYS A 44 15.73 -13.40 3.80
CA LYS A 44 17.06 -13.75 4.31
C LYS A 44 17.46 -15.18 3.95
N ARG A 45 16.53 -16.13 4.09
CA ARG A 45 16.78 -17.54 3.81
C ARG A 45 16.96 -17.82 2.32
N VAL A 46 16.18 -17.18 1.45
CA VAL A 46 16.16 -17.52 0.01
C VAL A 46 17.08 -16.65 -0.85
N THR A 47 17.47 -15.46 -0.39
CA THR A 47 18.37 -14.56 -1.12
C THR A 47 19.69 -14.30 -0.40
N GLY A 48 19.77 -14.48 0.93
CA GLY A 48 20.94 -14.10 1.71
C GLY A 48 21.15 -12.58 1.84
N VAL A 49 20.16 -11.77 1.44
CA VAL A 49 20.24 -10.31 1.41
C VAL A 49 20.47 -9.71 2.79
N ASN A 50 21.18 -8.57 2.83
CA ASN A 50 21.28 -7.76 4.03
C ASN A 50 19.90 -7.22 4.43
N THR A 51 19.68 -7.02 5.72
CA THR A 51 18.43 -6.43 6.22
C THR A 51 18.68 -5.38 7.26
N THR A 52 17.81 -4.39 7.34
CA THR A 52 17.88 -3.32 8.32
C THR A 52 16.51 -3.04 8.94
N GLU A 53 16.51 -2.42 10.12
CA GLU A 53 15.32 -1.83 10.74
C GLU A 53 15.31 -0.30 10.56
N ARG A 54 16.35 0.27 9.96
CA ARG A 54 16.54 1.70 9.73
C ARG A 54 16.06 2.08 8.33
N THR A 55 15.13 3.03 8.22
CA THR A 55 14.55 3.43 6.92
C THR A 55 15.59 4.03 5.99
N ASP A 56 16.51 4.83 6.52
CA ASP A 56 17.60 5.51 5.81
C ASP A 56 18.65 4.55 5.24
N ASP A 57 18.79 3.35 5.81
CA ASP A 57 19.76 2.36 5.35
C ASP A 57 19.16 1.35 4.36
N ALA A 58 17.84 1.38 4.13
CA ALA A 58 17.15 0.43 3.27
C ALA A 58 17.23 0.85 1.79
N THR A 59 17.43 -0.09 0.88
CA THR A 59 17.22 0.15 -0.56
C THR A 59 15.81 -0.31 -0.99
N LEU A 60 15.30 -1.35 -0.33
CA LEU A 60 13.95 -1.89 -0.53
C LEU A 60 13.18 -1.92 0.78
N ILE A 61 11.96 -1.40 0.76
CA ILE A 61 11.06 -1.38 1.91
C ILE A 61 9.76 -2.08 1.54
N GLN A 62 9.53 -3.29 2.06
CA GLN A 62 8.22 -3.93 1.95
C GLN A 62 7.36 -3.58 3.16
N THR A 63 6.19 -2.99 2.92
CA THR A 63 5.32 -2.47 3.98
C THR A 63 3.90 -3.00 3.91
N ARG A 64 3.28 -3.15 5.09
CA ARG A 64 1.84 -3.32 5.26
C ARG A 64 1.29 -2.23 6.19
N HIS A 65 0.38 -1.42 5.64
CA HIS A 65 -0.43 -0.39 6.33
C HIS A 65 0.30 0.88 6.79
N ARG A 66 1.58 1.09 6.49
CA ARG A 66 2.28 2.33 6.88
C ARG A 66 3.26 2.82 5.82
N ILE A 67 3.44 4.13 5.76
CA ILE A 67 4.63 4.75 5.19
C ILE A 67 5.54 5.15 6.35
N PRO A 68 6.86 4.89 6.28
CA PRO A 68 7.80 5.37 7.29
C PRO A 68 7.63 6.87 7.59
N GLU A 69 7.95 7.29 8.81
CA GLU A 69 8.01 8.72 9.15
C GLU A 69 9.25 9.39 8.58
N THR A 70 10.38 8.68 8.58
CA THR A 70 11.60 9.10 7.88
C THR A 70 11.28 9.27 6.39
N PRO A 71 11.51 10.46 5.81
CA PRO A 71 11.32 10.67 4.38
C PRO A 71 12.11 9.67 3.56
N LEU A 72 11.48 9.18 2.49
CA LEU A 72 12.18 8.34 1.53
C LEU A 72 13.11 9.19 0.66
N THR A 73 14.20 8.59 0.21
CA THR A 73 15.18 9.22 -0.67
C THR A 73 15.07 8.67 -2.09
N GLU A 74 15.82 9.28 -3.00
CA GLU A 74 16.07 8.71 -4.33
C GLU A 74 16.61 7.27 -4.21
N ASP A 75 16.36 6.47 -5.24
CA ASP A 75 16.74 5.06 -5.38
C ASP A 75 16.12 4.07 -4.38
N GLN A 76 15.39 4.53 -3.37
CA GLN A 76 14.60 3.63 -2.51
C GLN A 76 13.31 3.18 -3.20
N ILE A 77 13.01 1.89 -3.12
CA ILE A 77 11.74 1.34 -3.59
C ILE A 77 10.89 0.90 -2.40
N ILE A 78 9.70 1.46 -2.28
CA ILE A 78 8.69 1.03 -1.30
C ILE A 78 7.61 0.17 -1.98
N ILE A 79 7.32 -0.98 -1.38
CA ILE A 79 6.41 -2.00 -1.92
C ILE A 79 5.26 -2.22 -0.92
N PHE A 80 4.05 -1.85 -1.34
CA PHE A 80 2.85 -1.95 -0.50
C PHE A 80 2.15 -3.30 -0.65
N GLN A 81 1.74 -3.88 0.48
CA GLN A 81 0.83 -5.01 0.50
C GLN A 81 -0.63 -4.54 0.41
N VAL A 82 -1.29 -4.87 -0.70
CA VAL A 82 -2.65 -4.40 -1.02
C VAL A 82 -3.65 -5.57 -0.98
N PRO A 83 -4.62 -5.60 -0.04
CA PRO A 83 -5.64 -6.64 0.00
C PRO A 83 -6.75 -6.43 -1.03
N ILE A 84 -7.17 -5.18 -1.26
CA ILE A 84 -8.19 -4.78 -2.23
C ILE A 84 -7.59 -3.65 -3.06
N PRO A 85 -7.26 -3.87 -4.34
CA PRO A 85 -6.64 -2.84 -5.18
C PRO A 85 -7.65 -1.88 -5.82
N GLU A 86 -8.94 -2.17 -5.71
CA GLU A 86 -10.02 -1.45 -6.39
C GLU A 86 -10.66 -0.43 -5.44
N PRO A 87 -10.41 0.89 -5.59
CA PRO A 87 -10.94 1.92 -4.70
C PRO A 87 -12.48 2.04 -4.74
N LEU A 88 -13.12 1.58 -5.82
CA LEU A 88 -14.58 1.61 -5.97
C LEU A 88 -15.25 0.34 -5.42
N ARG A 89 -14.49 -0.64 -4.91
CA ARG A 89 -14.99 -2.00 -4.60
C ARG A 89 -16.18 -2.03 -3.64
N PHE A 90 -16.22 -1.10 -2.69
CA PHE A 90 -17.29 -1.03 -1.68
C PHE A 90 -18.52 -0.24 -2.17
N ILE A 91 -18.42 0.44 -3.32
CA ILE A 91 -19.53 1.10 -4.01
C ILE A 91 -20.10 0.16 -5.08
N GLU A 92 -19.22 -0.44 -5.89
CA GLU A 92 -19.55 -1.41 -6.93
C GLU A 92 -18.71 -2.69 -6.77
N PRO A 93 -19.31 -3.82 -6.37
CA PRO A 93 -18.57 -5.04 -6.10
C PRO A 93 -18.10 -5.79 -7.36
N ARG A 94 -18.58 -5.47 -8.56
CA ARG A 94 -18.24 -6.18 -9.81
C ARG A 94 -17.00 -5.57 -10.47
N GLU A 95 -16.02 -6.43 -10.77
CA GLU A 95 -14.83 -6.01 -11.53
C GLU A 95 -15.17 -5.55 -12.96
N THR A 96 -16.15 -6.17 -13.60
CA THR A 96 -16.58 -5.81 -14.97
C THR A 96 -17.13 -4.39 -15.08
N GLU A 97 -17.76 -3.90 -14.02
CA GLU A 97 -18.28 -2.53 -13.96
C GLU A 97 -17.16 -1.56 -13.59
N THR A 98 -16.45 -1.82 -12.48
CA THR A 98 -15.35 -0.95 -12.01
C THR A 98 -14.25 -0.74 -13.05
N ARG A 99 -13.89 -1.77 -13.82
CA ARG A 99 -12.93 -1.60 -14.94
C ARG A 99 -13.44 -0.65 -16.03
N THR A 100 -14.75 -0.64 -16.30
CA THR A 100 -15.39 0.23 -17.29
C THR A 100 -15.40 1.66 -16.78
N MET A 101 -15.73 1.84 -15.50
CA MET A 101 -15.68 3.14 -14.83
C MET A 101 -14.26 3.74 -14.86
N HIS A 102 -13.23 2.93 -14.58
CA HIS A 102 -11.83 3.35 -14.72
C HIS A 102 -11.46 3.73 -16.17
N ALA A 103 -11.97 2.99 -17.16
CA ALA A 103 -11.72 3.26 -18.58
C ALA A 103 -12.34 4.58 -19.03
N LEU A 104 -13.53 4.93 -18.51
CA LEU A 104 -14.30 6.12 -18.87
C LEU A 104 -14.14 7.30 -17.89
N GLU A 105 -13.30 7.17 -16.86
CA GLU A 105 -13.09 8.18 -15.81
C GLU A 105 -14.37 8.51 -15.00
N GLU A 106 -15.26 7.53 -14.81
CA GLU A 106 -16.55 7.69 -14.13
C GLU A 106 -16.43 7.62 -12.60
N TYR A 107 -15.66 8.53 -12.00
CA TYR A 107 -15.42 8.54 -10.54
C TYR A 107 -16.44 9.34 -9.72
N GLY A 108 -17.53 9.82 -10.34
CA GLY A 108 -18.55 10.63 -9.66
C GLY A 108 -19.14 9.95 -8.43
N VAL A 109 -19.30 8.62 -8.46
CA VAL A 109 -19.83 7.83 -7.35
C VAL A 109 -18.99 7.92 -6.07
N MET A 110 -17.68 8.14 -6.19
CA MET A 110 -16.81 8.31 -5.03
C MET A 110 -17.12 9.63 -4.33
N GLN A 111 -17.39 10.70 -5.09
CA GLN A 111 -17.76 11.99 -4.52
C GLN A 111 -19.12 11.92 -3.82
N VAL A 112 -20.08 11.20 -4.40
CA VAL A 112 -21.38 10.92 -3.75
C VAL A 112 -21.18 10.26 -2.40
N LYS A 113 -20.39 9.18 -2.34
CA LYS A 113 -20.09 8.46 -1.09
C LYS A 113 -19.46 9.38 -0.04
N LEU A 114 -18.47 10.19 -0.42
CA LEU A 114 -17.81 11.12 0.51
C LEU A 114 -18.78 12.17 1.05
N TYR A 115 -19.69 12.66 0.21
CA TYR A 115 -20.71 13.62 0.61
C TYR A 115 -21.78 13.01 1.52
N GLU A 116 -22.18 11.76 1.26
CA GLU A 116 -23.09 10.99 2.13
C GLU A 116 -22.52 10.82 3.55
N ASP A 117 -21.22 10.54 3.68
CA ASP A 117 -20.56 10.50 4.99
C ASP A 117 -20.70 11.84 5.73
N ILE A 118 -20.42 12.96 5.04
CA ILE A 118 -20.52 14.31 5.61
C ILE A 118 -21.97 14.60 6.02
N ALA A 119 -22.94 14.29 5.16
CA ALA A 119 -24.35 14.52 5.45
C ALA A 119 -24.84 13.71 6.67
N ARG A 120 -24.33 12.49 6.85
CA ARG A 120 -24.76 11.58 7.92
C ARG A 120 -24.02 11.77 9.23
N PHE A 121 -22.72 12.09 9.18
CA PHE A 121 -21.82 12.08 10.34
C PHE A 121 -21.13 13.42 10.60
N GLY A 122 -21.29 14.42 9.73
CA GLY A 122 -20.63 15.72 9.80
C GLY A 122 -19.15 15.71 9.39
N HIS A 123 -18.63 14.58 8.95
CA HIS A 123 -17.25 14.39 8.50
C HIS A 123 -17.14 13.17 7.59
N ILE A 124 -16.04 13.05 6.85
CA ILE A 124 -15.76 11.87 6.03
C ILE A 124 -15.36 10.70 6.94
N ALA A 125 -16.04 9.56 6.80
CA ALA A 125 -15.88 8.40 7.67
C ALA A 125 -14.71 7.49 7.26
N THR A 126 -14.21 7.58 6.02
CA THR A 126 -13.03 6.83 5.56
C THR A 126 -11.76 7.32 6.29
N THR A 127 -11.13 6.45 7.08
CA THR A 127 -9.96 6.78 7.93
C THR A 127 -8.64 6.16 7.46
N TYR A 128 -8.68 5.09 6.67
CA TYR A 128 -7.57 4.41 6.02
C TYR A 128 -8.00 3.97 4.62
N ALA A 129 -7.05 3.56 3.77
CA ALA A 129 -7.31 3.27 2.35
C ALA A 129 -8.09 4.42 1.67
N TYR A 130 -7.72 5.67 2.03
CA TYR A 130 -8.44 6.83 1.57
C TYR A 130 -8.08 7.10 0.10
N PRO A 131 -9.06 7.13 -0.82
CA PRO A 131 -8.78 7.18 -2.26
C PRO A 131 -8.02 8.44 -2.65
N VAL A 132 -7.03 8.28 -3.52
CA VAL A 132 -6.21 9.39 -4.06
C VAL A 132 -6.37 9.49 -5.56
N LYS A 133 -6.17 10.69 -6.13
CA LYS A 133 -6.11 10.88 -7.58
C LYS A 133 -4.65 11.00 -8.03
N VAL A 134 -4.17 10.01 -8.76
CA VAL A 134 -2.78 9.92 -9.24
C VAL A 134 -2.65 10.60 -10.60
N ASN A 135 -1.65 11.49 -10.71
CA ASN A 135 -1.31 12.21 -11.94
C ASN A 135 -2.54 12.86 -12.61
N GLY A 136 -3.45 13.42 -11.81
CA GLY A 136 -4.65 14.10 -12.29
C GLY A 136 -5.74 13.22 -12.90
N ARG A 137 -5.53 11.90 -13.08
CA ARG A 137 -6.40 11.02 -13.88
C ARG A 137 -6.99 9.85 -13.11
N TYR A 138 -6.19 8.90 -12.62
CA TYR A 138 -6.73 7.68 -12.01
C TYR A 138 -7.03 7.89 -10.54
N VAL A 139 -8.23 7.48 -10.09
CA VAL A 139 -8.47 7.23 -8.67
C VAL A 139 -7.82 5.89 -8.30
N MET A 140 -7.10 5.84 -7.18
CA MET A 140 -6.32 4.68 -6.74
C MET A 140 -6.57 4.41 -5.25
N ASP A 141 -6.61 3.12 -4.87
CA ASP A 141 -6.48 2.70 -3.48
C ASP A 141 -4.99 2.73 -3.08
N PRO A 142 -4.58 3.56 -2.09
CA PRO A 142 -3.17 3.69 -1.69
C PRO A 142 -2.71 2.56 -0.75
N SER A 143 -3.38 1.42 -0.76
CA SER A 143 -3.35 0.38 0.27
C SER A 143 -3.97 0.84 1.61
N PRO A 144 -4.16 -0.06 2.59
CA PRO A 144 -4.73 0.28 3.90
C PRO A 144 -3.80 1.10 4.82
N ILE A 145 -3.08 2.08 4.27
CA ILE A 145 -2.42 3.11 5.05
C ILE A 145 -3.44 4.05 5.69
N PRO A 146 -3.16 4.62 6.87
CA PRO A 146 -4.01 5.66 7.44
C PRO A 146 -4.03 6.88 6.52
N LYS A 147 -5.14 7.61 6.47
CA LYS A 147 -5.26 8.84 5.66
C LYS A 147 -4.19 9.89 5.99
N PHE A 148 -3.59 9.81 7.18
CA PHE A 148 -2.44 10.60 7.59
C PHE A 148 -1.24 10.42 6.65
N ASP A 149 -0.95 9.18 6.24
CA ASP A 149 0.19 8.86 5.39
C ASP A 149 -0.05 9.28 3.91
N ASN A 150 -1.28 9.62 3.51
CA ASN A 150 -1.57 10.03 2.12
C ASN A 150 -0.77 11.27 1.67
N GLN A 151 -0.40 12.15 2.59
CA GLN A 151 0.37 13.36 2.28
C GLN A 151 1.83 13.07 1.90
N LYS A 152 2.32 11.85 2.15
CA LYS A 152 3.69 11.44 1.84
C LYS A 152 3.86 10.95 0.41
N TRP A 153 2.78 10.82 -0.36
CA TRP A 153 2.81 10.44 -1.78
C TRP A 153 3.08 11.63 -2.72
N THR A 154 3.01 12.85 -2.20
CA THR A 154 3.12 14.14 -2.92
C THR A 154 4.37 14.88 -2.50
#